data_AF-A0A9E6UUW2-F1
#
_entry.id   AF-A0A9E6UUW2-F1
#
_cell.length_a   1.000
_cell.length_b   1.000
_cell.length_c   1.000
_cell.angle_alpha   90.00
_cell.angle_beta   90.00
_cell.angle_gamma   90.00
#
_symmetry.space_group_name_H-M   'P 1'
#
loop_
_entity.id
_entity.type
_entity.pdbx_description
1 polymer ?
#
loop_
_entity_poly.entity_id
_entity_poly.type
_entity_poly.pdbx_seq_one_letter_code
_entity_poly.pdbx_strand_id
1 'polypeptide(L)'
;MIRADANTLRMVGTLAALLAATPALAQPVSRDELMQAPIHIEAQDRDAGLTVQGLVNCLSRWRAGPDDRRPPNPVRVEETARDRWRVSATLRSPAVFHLVVRREQGLPTALLSRVEYREPSRGANQQLSDSETKRAVLRAVCEPVSRR
;
A
#
# COMPACT_ATOMS: atom_id res chain seq x y z
N MET A 1 -8.09 38.85 72.24
CA MET A 1 -8.47 37.44 72.42
C MET A 1 -8.62 36.83 71.03
N ILE A 2 -7.69 35.91 70.69
CA ILE A 2 -7.70 34.87 69.63
C ILE A 2 -7.72 35.30 68.15
N ARG A 3 -6.63 34.92 67.46
CA ARG A 3 -6.35 34.86 66.01
C ARG A 3 -7.29 33.91 65.26
N ALA A 4 -7.47 34.16 63.97
CA ALA A 4 -7.32 33.11 62.94
C ALA A 4 -6.97 33.73 61.58
N ASP A 5 -5.81 33.30 61.07
CA ASP A 5 -5.29 33.51 59.72
C ASP A 5 -6.14 32.81 58.64
N ALA A 6 -6.12 33.32 57.41
CA ALA A 6 -6.05 32.47 56.21
C ALA A 6 -5.64 33.28 54.97
N ASN A 7 -4.44 32.99 54.49
CA ASN A 7 -4.00 32.96 53.09
C ASN A 7 -5.13 32.99 52.05
N THR A 8 -4.90 33.64 50.90
CA THR A 8 -4.69 32.92 49.62
C THR A 8 -4.28 33.89 48.50
N LEU A 9 -3.03 33.75 48.07
CA LEU A 9 -2.48 34.17 46.78
C LEU A 9 -3.39 33.72 45.62
N ARG A 10 -3.71 34.61 44.66
CA ARG A 10 -3.92 34.20 43.26
C ARG A 10 -3.35 35.23 42.27
N MET A 11 -2.03 35.11 42.10
CA MET A 11 -1.37 35.33 40.80
C MET A 11 -1.80 34.23 39.81
N VAL A 12 -1.38 34.40 38.55
CA VAL A 12 -1.51 33.52 37.37
C VAL A 12 -2.77 33.85 36.55
N GLY A 13 -2.69 34.52 35.40
CA GLY A 13 -1.65 34.45 34.36
C GLY A 13 -2.27 33.75 33.16
N THR A 14 -3.00 34.49 32.33
CA THR A 14 -3.70 33.94 31.16
C THR A 14 -2.87 34.20 29.90
N LEU A 15 -1.77 33.46 29.73
CA LEU A 15 -1.17 33.27 28.40
C LEU A 15 -1.75 31.99 27.81
N ALA A 16 -2.93 32.10 27.22
CA ALA A 16 -3.46 31.05 26.37
C ALA A 16 -2.66 31.06 25.05
N ALA A 17 -1.55 30.33 25.02
CA ALA A 17 -0.88 29.99 23.79
C ALA A 17 -1.80 29.04 23.01
N LEU A 18 -2.57 29.61 22.08
CA LEU A 18 -3.23 28.88 21.00
C LEU A 18 -2.15 28.20 20.16
N LEU A 19 -1.78 26.98 20.53
CA LEU A 19 -1.12 26.03 19.64
C LEU A 19 -2.10 25.74 18.51
N ALA A 20 -2.03 26.53 17.44
CA ALA A 20 -2.59 26.19 16.16
C ALA A 20 -1.89 24.90 15.69
N ALA A 21 -2.53 23.77 15.94
CA ALA A 21 -2.19 22.52 15.30
C ALA A 21 -2.50 22.67 13.81
N THR A 22 -1.57 23.24 13.04
CA THR A 22 -1.63 23.14 11.58
C THR A 22 -1.61 21.65 11.25
N PRO A 23 -2.63 21.10 10.56
CA PRO A 23 -2.51 19.75 10.04
C PRO A 23 -1.32 19.79 9.08
N ALA A 24 -0.21 19.17 9.47
CA ALA A 24 0.90 18.96 8.58
C ALA A 24 0.32 18.21 7.38
N LEU A 25 0.25 18.88 6.23
CA LEU A 25 -0.19 18.28 4.99
C LEU A 25 0.76 17.12 4.71
N ALA A 26 0.31 15.89 4.99
CA ALA A 26 1.08 14.70 4.69
C ALA A 26 1.47 14.77 3.22
N GLN A 27 2.78 14.82 2.95
CA GLN A 27 3.29 14.92 1.59
C GLN A 27 2.87 13.67 0.81
N PRO A 28 2.33 13.84 -0.42
CA PRO A 28 1.99 12.70 -1.26
C PRO A 28 3.22 11.83 -1.48
N VAL A 29 3.03 10.52 -1.52
CA VAL A 29 4.13 9.58 -1.74
C VAL A 29 4.58 9.64 -3.19
N SER A 30 5.87 9.90 -3.41
CA SER A 30 6.45 9.95 -4.76
C SER A 30 6.51 8.56 -5.40
N ARG A 31 6.68 8.50 -6.72
CA ARG A 31 6.85 7.22 -7.43
C ARG A 31 8.05 6.43 -6.91
N ASP A 32 9.18 7.10 -6.64
CA ASP A 32 10.39 6.43 -6.18
C ASP A 32 10.19 5.83 -4.78
N GLU A 33 9.51 6.56 -3.89
CA GLU A 33 9.13 6.06 -2.57
C GLU A 33 8.14 4.90 -2.66
N LEU A 34 7.14 4.97 -3.56
CA LEU A 34 6.23 3.87 -3.84
C LEU A 34 7.01 2.61 -4.23
N MET A 35 7.99 2.70 -5.13
CA MET A 35 8.73 1.54 -5.61
C MET A 35 9.46 0.80 -4.47
N GLN A 36 9.87 1.53 -3.44
CA GLN A 36 10.52 0.99 -2.24
C GLN A 36 9.53 0.47 -1.19
N ALA A 37 8.25 0.84 -1.27
CA ALA A 37 7.26 0.48 -0.28
C ALA A 37 7.04 -1.05 -0.22
N PRO A 38 7.05 -1.68 0.97
CA PRO A 38 6.59 -3.04 1.13
C PRO A 38 5.08 -3.13 0.83
N ILE A 39 4.67 -4.24 0.24
CA ILE A 39 3.28 -4.55 -0.04
C ILE A 39 2.71 -5.35 1.14
N HIS A 40 1.68 -4.79 1.77
CA HIS A 40 0.90 -5.45 2.80
C HIS A 40 -0.44 -5.90 2.21
N ILE A 41 -0.92 -7.08 2.57
CA ILE A 41 -2.24 -7.57 2.11
C ILE A 41 -3.35 -7.07 3.03
N GLU A 42 -3.03 -6.90 4.31
CA GLU A 42 -3.90 -6.37 5.36
C GLU A 42 -3.17 -5.26 6.11
N ALA A 43 -3.91 -4.31 6.68
CA ALA A 43 -3.33 -3.21 7.43
C ALA A 43 -2.55 -3.64 8.69
N GLN A 44 -2.80 -4.86 9.18
CA GLN A 44 -2.14 -5.43 10.36
C GLN A 44 -1.04 -6.43 9.99
N ASP A 45 -0.87 -6.71 8.70
CA ASP A 45 0.13 -7.64 8.22
C ASP A 45 1.53 -7.07 8.51
N ARG A 46 2.42 -7.92 9.02
CA ARG A 46 3.84 -7.59 9.24
C ARG A 46 4.75 -8.34 8.29
N ASP A 47 4.22 -9.30 7.53
CA ASP A 47 4.97 -10.06 6.54
C ASP A 47 5.06 -9.27 5.21
N ALA A 48 5.98 -8.32 5.20
CA ALA A 48 6.39 -7.59 4.01
C ALA A 48 7.33 -8.44 3.13
N GLY A 49 6.82 -9.50 2.50
CA GLY A 49 7.64 -10.38 1.65
C GLY A 49 7.98 -9.81 0.27
N LEU A 50 7.29 -8.75 -0.17
CA LEU A 50 7.40 -8.21 -1.53
C LEU A 50 7.27 -6.68 -1.52
N THR A 51 8.18 -5.97 -2.19
CA THR A 51 8.05 -4.52 -2.44
C THR A 51 7.29 -4.25 -3.73
N VAL A 52 6.86 -3.00 -3.96
CA VAL A 52 6.26 -2.62 -5.26
C VAL A 52 7.23 -2.84 -6.42
N GLN A 53 8.52 -2.54 -6.25
CA GLN A 53 9.55 -2.89 -7.24
C GLN A 53 9.65 -4.40 -7.44
N GLY A 54 9.59 -5.18 -6.37
CA GLY A 54 9.54 -6.65 -6.43
C GLY A 54 8.36 -7.15 -7.26
N LEU A 55 7.17 -6.58 -7.04
CA LEU A 55 5.97 -6.90 -7.82
C LEU A 55 6.15 -6.55 -9.30
N VAL A 56 6.64 -5.35 -9.63
CA VAL A 56 6.88 -4.94 -11.02
C VAL A 56 7.90 -5.85 -11.71
N ASN A 57 8.98 -6.21 -11.00
CA ASN A 57 10.00 -7.12 -11.50
C ASN A 57 9.45 -8.54 -11.71
N CYS A 58 8.60 -9.02 -10.81
CA CYS A 58 7.90 -10.29 -10.94
C CYS A 58 6.98 -10.27 -12.18
N LEU A 59 6.07 -9.30 -12.25
CA LEU A 59 5.07 -9.19 -13.31
C LEU A 59 5.71 -9.06 -14.68
N SER A 60 6.83 -8.33 -14.78
CA SER A 60 7.56 -8.16 -16.03
C SER A 60 8.27 -9.44 -16.50
N ARG A 61 8.62 -10.35 -15.59
CA ARG A 61 9.21 -11.66 -15.91
C ARG A 61 8.18 -12.77 -16.02
N TRP A 62 6.91 -12.50 -15.72
CA TRP A 62 5.86 -13.50 -15.74
C TRP A 62 5.74 -14.17 -17.12
N ARG A 63 5.54 -15.49 -17.11
CA ARG A 63 5.42 -16.34 -18.29
C ARG A 63 4.14 -17.17 -18.21
N ALA A 64 3.43 -17.31 -19.32
CA ALA A 64 2.20 -18.12 -19.36
C ALA A 64 2.48 -19.63 -19.31
N GLY A 65 3.72 -20.04 -19.62
CA GLY A 65 4.20 -21.41 -19.60
C GLY A 65 5.72 -21.46 -19.74
N PRO A 66 6.34 -22.65 -19.59
CA PRO A 66 7.79 -22.83 -19.62
C PRO A 66 8.42 -22.45 -20.97
N ASP A 67 7.66 -22.56 -22.06
CA ASP A 67 8.13 -22.28 -23.42
C ASP A 67 7.80 -20.85 -23.91
N ASP A 68 7.28 -20.00 -23.03
CA ASP A 68 6.93 -18.63 -23.38
C ASP A 68 8.19 -17.76 -23.56
N ARG A 69 8.62 -17.60 -24.82
CA ARG A 69 9.81 -16.82 -25.23
C ARG A 69 9.53 -15.36 -25.53
N ARG A 70 8.34 -14.85 -25.19
CA ARG A 70 7.99 -13.44 -25.45
C ARG A 70 8.97 -12.48 -24.76
N PRO A 71 9.07 -11.22 -25.21
CA PRO A 71 9.78 -10.20 -24.43
C PRO A 71 9.20 -10.07 -23.01
N PRO A 72 9.88 -9.34 -22.10
CA PRO A 72 9.32 -9.03 -20.79
C PRO A 72 7.90 -8.47 -20.89
N ASN A 73 7.03 -8.91 -19.99
CA ASN A 73 5.65 -8.47 -19.94
C ASN A 73 5.61 -6.97 -19.59
N PRO A 74 4.96 -6.10 -20.39
CA PRO A 74 4.87 -4.70 -20.08
C PRO A 74 4.09 -4.49 -18.77
N VAL A 75 4.70 -3.77 -17.83
CA VAL A 75 4.09 -3.39 -16.56
C VAL A 75 3.93 -1.88 -16.52
N ARG A 76 2.72 -1.40 -16.23
CA ARG A 76 2.41 0.03 -16.13
C ARG A 76 2.07 0.37 -14.68
N VAL A 77 2.74 1.40 -14.16
CA VAL A 77 2.53 1.93 -12.80
C VAL A 77 1.97 3.33 -12.92
N GLU A 78 0.82 3.58 -12.32
CA GLU A 78 0.09 4.86 -12.44
C GLU A 78 -0.45 5.32 -11.11
N GLU A 79 -0.35 6.62 -10.85
CA GLU A 79 -1.11 7.28 -9.79
C GLU A 79 -2.52 7.56 -10.31
N THR A 80 -3.53 7.20 -9.52
CA THR A 80 -4.96 7.33 -9.90
C THR A 80 -5.72 8.31 -9.05
N ALA A 81 -5.25 8.53 -7.83
CA ALA A 81 -5.63 9.60 -6.94
C ALA A 81 -4.49 9.76 -5.93
N ARG A 82 -4.57 10.79 -5.08
CA ARG A 82 -3.61 10.99 -4.00
C ARG A 82 -3.46 9.69 -3.19
N ASP A 83 -2.23 9.21 -3.11
CA ASP A 83 -1.83 7.99 -2.40
C ASP A 83 -2.48 6.69 -2.93
N ARG A 84 -3.07 6.70 -4.12
CA ARG A 84 -3.68 5.52 -4.76
C ARG A 84 -3.01 5.21 -6.08
N TRP A 85 -2.41 4.03 -6.15
CA TRP A 85 -1.62 3.60 -7.28
C TRP A 85 -2.17 2.33 -7.91
N ARG A 86 -1.94 2.16 -9.20
CA ARG A 86 -2.24 0.93 -9.94
C ARG A 86 -0.96 0.38 -10.53
N VAL A 87 -0.75 -0.91 -10.34
CA VAL A 87 0.22 -1.69 -11.10
C VAL A 87 -0.58 -2.61 -12.02
N SER A 88 -0.38 -2.47 -13.33
CA SER A 88 -1.14 -3.24 -14.33
C SER A 88 -0.21 -4.00 -15.25
N ALA A 89 -0.60 -5.22 -15.59
CA ALA A 89 0.15 -6.12 -16.47
C ALA A 89 -0.82 -7.07 -17.18
N THR A 90 -0.41 -7.62 -18.32
CA THR A 90 -1.19 -8.68 -18.99
C THR A 90 -0.62 -10.03 -18.59
N LEU A 91 -1.39 -10.83 -17.84
CA LEU A 91 -1.02 -12.19 -17.48
C LEU A 91 -1.64 -13.15 -18.50
N ARG A 92 -2.48 -14.09 -18.05
CA ARG A 92 -3.42 -14.81 -18.96
C ARG A 92 -4.56 -13.89 -19.43
N SER A 93 -4.79 -12.82 -18.70
CA SER A 93 -5.73 -11.75 -19.01
C SER A 93 -5.21 -10.43 -18.39
N PRO A 94 -5.77 -9.27 -18.76
CA PRO A 94 -5.45 -8.01 -18.11
C PRO A 94 -5.70 -8.09 -16.60
N ALA A 95 -4.69 -7.72 -15.81
CA ALA A 95 -4.73 -7.70 -14.36
C ALA A 95 -4.30 -6.33 -13.83
N VAL A 96 -4.96 -5.86 -12.77
CA VAL A 96 -4.70 -4.57 -12.12
C VAL A 96 -4.63 -4.76 -10.61
N PHE A 97 -3.50 -4.39 -10.02
CA PHE A 97 -3.25 -4.40 -8.59
C PHE A 97 -3.43 -2.98 -8.06
N HIS A 98 -4.42 -2.77 -7.18
CA HIS A 98 -4.74 -1.46 -6.63
C HIS A 98 -4.07 -1.30 -5.27
N LEU A 99 -3.15 -0.35 -5.17
CA LEU A 99 -2.36 -0.05 -3.99
C LEU A 99 -2.85 1.25 -3.34
N VAL A 100 -3.04 1.23 -2.03
CA VAL A 100 -3.23 2.43 -1.21
C VAL A 100 -1.96 2.61 -0.40
N VAL A 101 -1.26 3.70 -0.62
CA VAL A 101 0.03 3.97 0.02
C VAL A 101 -0.18 4.85 1.23
N ARG A 102 0.55 4.59 2.31
CA ARG A 102 0.53 5.42 3.52
C ARG A 102 1.93 5.53 4.07
N ARG A 103 2.15 6.47 4.98
CA ARG A 103 3.38 6.48 5.78
C ARG A 103 3.10 5.87 7.14
N GLU A 104 3.80 4.80 7.46
CA GLU A 104 3.81 4.16 8.77
C GLU A 104 5.17 4.42 9.41
N GLN A 105 5.18 5.14 10.54
CA GLN A 105 6.42 5.52 11.23
C GLN A 105 7.44 6.27 10.32
N GLY A 106 6.93 7.04 9.35
CA GLY A 106 7.74 7.81 8.40
C GLY A 106 8.12 7.06 7.11
N LEU A 107 7.96 5.73 7.07
CA LEU A 107 8.28 4.90 5.91
C LEU A 107 7.03 4.66 5.04
N PRO A 108 7.15 4.65 3.70
CA PRO A 108 6.02 4.36 2.83
C PRO A 108 5.67 2.88 2.90
N THR A 109 4.39 2.56 3.05
CA THR A 109 3.82 1.20 3.05
C THR A 109 2.69 1.14 2.02
N ALA A 110 2.66 0.12 1.17
CA ALA A 110 1.64 -0.06 0.15
C ALA A 110 0.65 -1.16 0.54
N LEU A 111 -0.60 -0.81 0.84
CA LEU A 111 -1.67 -1.77 1.08
C LEU A 111 -2.26 -2.24 -0.25
N LEU A 112 -2.20 -3.54 -0.54
CA LEU A 112 -2.93 -4.15 -1.66
C LEU A 112 -4.42 -4.22 -1.33
N SER A 113 -5.14 -3.18 -1.74
CA SER A 113 -6.58 -3.02 -1.47
C SER A 113 -7.44 -4.01 -2.24
N ARG A 114 -7.14 -4.23 -3.52
CA ARG A 114 -7.86 -5.17 -4.40
C ARG A 114 -7.02 -5.56 -5.61
N VAL A 115 -7.37 -6.70 -6.20
CA VAL A 115 -6.88 -7.13 -7.51
C VAL A 115 -8.07 -7.27 -8.44
N GLU A 116 -7.99 -6.69 -9.62
CA GLU A 116 -8.97 -6.84 -10.69
C GLU A 116 -8.36 -7.68 -11.82
N TYR A 117 -9.13 -8.60 -12.38
CA TYR A 117 -8.72 -9.33 -13.57
C TYR A 117 -9.92 -9.66 -14.44
N ARG A 118 -9.69 -9.85 -15.73
CA ARG A 118 -10.75 -10.32 -16.64
C ARG A 118 -10.73 -11.84 -16.71
N GLU A 119 -11.83 -12.49 -16.36
CA GLU A 119 -11.91 -13.94 -16.51
C GLU A 119 -12.29 -14.29 -17.96
N PRO A 120 -11.44 -15.01 -18.73
CA PRO A 120 -11.70 -15.28 -20.15
C PRO A 120 -13.01 -16.02 -20.42
N SER A 121 -13.42 -16.91 -19.50
CA SER A 121 -14.62 -17.75 -19.63
C SER A 121 -15.93 -17.02 -19.34
N ARG A 122 -15.89 -15.94 -18.55
CA ARG A 122 -17.09 -15.21 -18.09
C ARG A 122 -17.28 -13.85 -18.75
N GLY A 123 -16.25 -13.32 -19.43
CA GLY A 123 -16.27 -12.02 -20.11
C GLY A 123 -16.32 -10.78 -19.18
N ALA A 124 -16.61 -10.99 -17.90
CA ALA A 124 -16.72 -9.97 -16.86
C ALA A 124 -15.39 -9.73 -16.10
N ASN A 125 -15.28 -8.54 -15.53
CA ASN A 125 -14.21 -8.22 -14.58
C ASN A 125 -14.52 -8.85 -13.23
N GLN A 126 -13.56 -9.60 -12.70
CA GLN A 126 -13.59 -10.14 -11.35
C GLN A 126 -12.77 -9.23 -10.44
N GLN A 127 -13.25 -9.05 -9.22
CA GLN A 127 -12.53 -8.30 -8.18
C GLN A 127 -12.26 -9.23 -7.00
N LEU A 128 -10.99 -9.28 -6.59
CA LEU A 128 -10.53 -9.98 -5.40
C LEU A 128 -10.25 -8.95 -4.32
N SER A 129 -10.94 -9.06 -3.20
CA SER A 129 -10.80 -8.14 -2.05
C SER A 129 -10.40 -8.86 -0.77
N ASP A 130 -10.69 -10.17 -0.66
CA ASP A 130 -10.30 -10.96 0.49
C ASP A 130 -8.79 -11.23 0.50
N SER A 131 -8.24 -11.30 1.70
CA SER A 131 -6.79 -11.36 1.92
C SER A 131 -6.17 -12.68 1.49
N GLU A 132 -6.91 -13.78 1.67
CA GLU A 132 -6.44 -15.12 1.29
C GLU A 132 -6.27 -15.23 -0.22
N THR A 133 -7.26 -14.81 -1.00
CA THR A 133 -7.20 -14.90 -2.47
C THR A 133 -6.19 -13.89 -3.03
N LYS A 134 -6.06 -12.69 -2.46
CA LYS A 134 -4.98 -11.76 -2.81
C LYS A 134 -3.60 -12.39 -2.60
N ARG A 135 -3.39 -13.09 -1.47
CA ARG A 135 -2.13 -13.78 -1.17
C ARG A 135 -1.89 -14.92 -2.15
N ALA A 136 -2.91 -15.75 -2.42
CA ALA A 136 -2.82 -16.85 -3.36
C ALA A 136 -2.45 -16.36 -4.78
N VAL A 137 -3.04 -15.27 -5.24
CA VAL A 137 -2.70 -14.65 -6.54
C VAL A 137 -1.27 -14.13 -6.55
N LEU A 138 -0.84 -13.39 -5.53
CA LEU A 138 0.54 -12.91 -5.46
C LEU A 138 1.55 -14.08 -5.49
N ARG A 139 1.28 -15.16 -4.75
CA ARG A 139 2.11 -16.38 -4.79
C ARG A 139 2.11 -17.02 -6.17
N ALA A 140 0.94 -17.26 -6.75
CA ALA A 140 0.81 -17.90 -8.06
C ALA A 140 1.51 -17.13 -9.19
N VAL A 141 1.63 -15.80 -9.05
CA VAL A 141 2.25 -14.94 -10.05
C VAL A 141 3.73 -14.70 -9.77
N CYS A 142 4.15 -14.63 -8.49
CA CYS A 142 5.49 -14.17 -8.10
C CYS A 142 6.36 -15.18 -7.35
N GLU A 143 5.84 -16.30 -6.86
CA GLU A 143 6.71 -17.36 -6.34
C GLU A 143 7.34 -18.13 -7.51
N PRO A 144 8.63 -18.47 -7.42
CA PRO A 144 9.23 -19.36 -8.40
C PRO A 144 8.48 -20.70 -8.36
N VAL A 145 8.00 -21.14 -9.52
CA VAL A 145 7.59 -22.54 -9.70
C VAL A 145 8.85 -23.37 -9.44
N SER A 146 9.02 -23.82 -8.20
CA SER A 146 10.01 -24.83 -7.83
C SER A 146 9.73 -26.04 -8.70
N ARG A 147 10.50 -26.17 -9.79
CA ARG A 147 10.48 -27.34 -10.66
C ARG A 147 10.78 -28.55 -9.76
N ARG A 148 9.78 -29.41 -9.57
CA ARG A 148 10.01 -30.82 -9.23
C ARG A 148 10.37 -31.56 -10.51
#